data_AF-A0A0F8YZ91-F1
#
_entry.id   AF-A0A0F8YZ91-F1
#
_cell.length_a   1.000
_cell.length_b   1.000
_cell.length_c   1.000
_cell.angle_alpha   90.00
_cell.angle_beta   90.00
_cell.angle_gamma   90.00
#
_symmetry.space_group_name_H-M   'P 1'
#
loop_
_entity.id
_entity.type
_entity.pdbx_description
1 polymer ?
#
loop_
_entity_poly.entity_id
_entity_poly.type
_entity_poly.pdbx_seq_one_letter_code
_entity_poly.pdbx_strand_id
1 'polypeptide(L)'
;IDQGISMLTANNPSFQATAREDSDVDTANLYSDIMSWIWYISDGNVELKQVIDDMYVRGMGAMIVYADPNADSGGGEVMVRAVNPLDIYLPPSCQNRFSRDAESIIIRTVENRANLILRYPDKQAEIDAAPDYHSDERPSTDRYAIEDQVVDRALGGFDNHDKEVLDRYTKIKVKRHRILDSTNGYERMLDEEDYQQFLKQPAIILNNLLGQEEIITRPDEVAKYLQYSAEGNGVFHLAEDNGQQREVPGPEGQNAIPGSTVVISITDMAFLIAQEVILDVIVQVDRIKKVESVGNSVLFKGNLPISEYPIVTFMNRYNRNPYPLSDVRFVKGLQEYINKIRSLVIAHATNTTNQTI
;
A
#
# COMPACT_ATOMS: atom_id res chain seq x y z
N ILE A 1 -22.93 10.42 -21.46
CA ILE A 1 -22.02 9.79 -20.47
C ILE A 1 -20.92 9.09 -21.24
N ASP A 2 -21.29 8.12 -22.10
CA ASP A 2 -20.35 7.33 -22.90
C ASP A 2 -19.36 8.16 -23.73
N GLN A 3 -19.78 9.30 -24.29
CA GLN A 3 -18.86 10.22 -24.98
C GLN A 3 -17.79 10.80 -24.05
N GLY A 4 -18.15 11.16 -22.82
CA GLY A 4 -17.20 11.67 -21.82
C GLY A 4 -16.27 10.58 -21.31
N ILE A 5 -16.79 9.38 -21.07
CA ILE A 5 -15.98 8.20 -20.73
C ILE A 5 -15.00 7.92 -21.85
N SER A 6 -15.48 7.82 -23.09
CA SER A 6 -14.65 7.56 -24.27
C SER A 6 -13.56 8.60 -24.47
N MET A 7 -13.82 9.87 -24.15
CA MET A 7 -12.81 10.94 -24.25
C MET A 7 -11.74 10.79 -23.17
N LEU A 8 -12.11 10.47 -21.93
CA LEU A 8 -11.15 10.30 -20.82
C LEU A 8 -10.37 8.99 -20.90
N THR A 9 -10.93 7.94 -21.51
CA THR A 9 -10.28 6.64 -21.70
C THR A 9 -9.77 6.44 -23.12
N ALA A 10 -9.72 7.49 -23.95
CA ALA A 10 -9.26 7.39 -25.34
C ALA A 10 -7.79 7.01 -25.41
N ASN A 11 -6.99 7.53 -24.48
CA ASN A 11 -5.56 7.28 -24.39
C ASN A 11 -5.28 6.55 -23.09
N ASN A 12 -4.36 5.59 -23.15
CA ASN A 12 -3.85 4.94 -21.96
C ASN A 12 -3.05 5.95 -21.13
N PRO A 13 -3.17 5.93 -19.79
CA PRO A 13 -2.37 6.77 -18.93
C PRO A 13 -0.89 6.39 -19.05
N SER A 14 -0.03 7.40 -19.01
CA SER A 14 1.42 7.23 -18.84
C SER A 14 1.84 7.69 -17.45
N PHE A 15 2.75 6.94 -16.83
CA PHE A 15 3.28 7.25 -15.52
C PHE A 15 4.67 7.85 -15.67
N GLN A 16 4.89 8.99 -15.01
CA GLN A 16 6.18 9.66 -15.00
C GLN A 16 6.45 10.15 -13.58
N ALA A 17 7.52 9.62 -12.99
CA ALA A 17 8.12 10.20 -11.81
C ALA A 17 9.19 11.21 -12.25
N THR A 18 9.20 12.37 -11.61
CA THR A 18 10.20 13.41 -11.85
C THR A 18 11.18 13.43 -10.71
N ALA A 19 12.47 13.32 -11.03
CA ALA A 19 13.54 13.45 -10.05
C ALA A 19 13.52 14.82 -9.39
N ARG A 20 13.74 14.85 -8.07
CA ARG A 20 13.84 16.11 -7.34
C ARG A 20 15.22 16.76 -7.53
N GLU A 21 16.24 15.92 -7.64
CA GLU A 21 17.65 16.27 -7.79
C GLU A 21 18.29 15.42 -8.90
N ASP A 22 19.42 15.86 -9.46
CA ASP A 22 20.08 15.19 -10.58
C ASP A 22 20.58 13.77 -10.23
N SER A 23 20.85 13.49 -8.95
CA SER A 23 21.20 12.16 -8.46
C SER A 23 20.07 11.14 -8.54
N ASP A 24 18.82 11.60 -8.62
CA ASP A 24 17.63 10.75 -8.49
C ASP A 24 17.03 10.36 -9.85
N VAL A 25 17.66 10.76 -10.95
CA VAL A 25 17.13 10.55 -12.31
C VAL A 25 16.91 9.06 -12.60
N ASP A 26 17.89 8.22 -12.30
CA ASP A 26 17.79 6.78 -12.53
C ASP A 26 16.70 6.14 -11.65
N THR A 27 16.62 6.56 -10.40
CA THR A 27 15.60 6.12 -9.45
C THR A 27 14.20 6.52 -9.91
N ALA A 28 14.03 7.73 -10.44
CA ALA A 28 12.74 8.20 -10.97
C ALA A 28 12.30 7.42 -12.22
N ASN A 29 13.24 7.09 -13.11
CA ASN A 29 12.95 6.23 -14.26
C ASN A 29 12.49 4.83 -13.80
N LEU A 30 13.19 4.24 -12.83
CA LEU A 30 12.80 2.95 -12.24
C LEU A 30 11.37 2.98 -11.68
N TYR A 31 10.99 4.01 -10.93
CA TYR A 31 9.62 4.14 -10.41
C TYR A 31 8.57 4.28 -11.51
N SER A 32 8.90 4.95 -12.62
CA SER A 32 7.99 5.10 -13.77
C SER A 32 7.74 3.75 -14.45
N ASP A 33 8.79 2.93 -14.58
CA ASP A 33 8.70 1.58 -15.15
C ASP A 33 7.91 0.65 -14.24
N ILE A 34 8.17 0.68 -12.92
CA ILE A 34 7.42 -0.12 -11.93
C ILE A 34 5.94 0.24 -11.95
N MET A 35 5.59 1.53 -12.00
CA MET A 35 4.18 1.95 -12.07
C MET A 35 3.51 1.48 -13.36
N SER A 36 4.23 1.54 -14.48
CA SER A 36 3.73 1.04 -15.76
C SER A 36 3.51 -0.48 -15.73
N TRP A 37 4.40 -1.22 -15.06
CA TRP A 37 4.26 -2.65 -14.81
C TRP A 37 3.02 -2.97 -13.97
N ILE A 38 2.88 -2.32 -12.80
CA ILE A 38 1.74 -2.50 -11.89
C ILE A 38 0.41 -2.22 -12.63
N TRP A 39 0.37 -1.15 -13.42
CA TRP A 39 -0.81 -0.80 -14.20
C TRP A 39 -1.17 -1.86 -15.24
N TYR A 40 -0.16 -2.42 -15.91
CA TYR A 40 -0.34 -3.44 -16.93
C TYR A 40 -0.86 -4.76 -16.33
N ILE A 41 -0.21 -5.28 -15.29
CA ILE A 41 -0.61 -6.57 -14.66
C ILE A 41 -1.99 -6.51 -14.00
N SER A 42 -2.44 -5.31 -13.64
CA SER A 42 -3.74 -5.09 -12.98
C SER A 42 -4.89 -4.84 -13.95
N ASP A 43 -4.69 -4.98 -15.26
CA ASP A 43 -5.64 -4.54 -16.30
C ASP A 43 -6.14 -3.10 -16.06
N GLY A 44 -5.23 -2.20 -15.66
CA GLY A 44 -5.57 -0.90 -15.08
C GLY A 44 -6.44 -0.01 -15.98
N ASN A 45 -6.39 -0.17 -17.30
CA ASN A 45 -7.26 0.56 -18.24
C ASN A 45 -8.75 0.20 -18.06
N VAL A 46 -9.05 -1.07 -17.80
CA VAL A 46 -10.41 -1.56 -17.55
C VAL A 46 -10.90 -1.04 -16.20
N GLU A 47 -10.05 -1.17 -15.18
CA GLU A 47 -10.33 -0.69 -13.83
C GLU A 47 -10.55 0.84 -13.80
N LEU A 48 -9.71 1.61 -14.51
CA LEU A 48 -9.87 3.05 -14.62
C LEU A 48 -11.18 3.44 -15.33
N LYS A 49 -11.54 2.71 -16.39
CA LYS A 49 -12.82 2.96 -17.09
C LYS A 49 -14.01 2.76 -16.14
N GLN A 50 -13.97 1.72 -15.31
CA GLN A 50 -14.99 1.48 -14.30
C GLN A 50 -15.05 2.61 -13.26
N VAL A 51 -13.89 3.07 -12.78
CA VAL A 51 -13.79 4.19 -11.84
C VAL A 51 -14.37 5.48 -12.43
N ILE A 52 -14.10 5.76 -13.71
CA ILE A 52 -14.62 6.95 -14.40
C ILE A 52 -16.14 6.84 -14.59
N ASP A 53 -16.66 5.66 -14.94
CA ASP A 53 -18.10 5.42 -15.05
C ASP A 53 -18.80 5.67 -13.70
N ASP A 54 -18.27 5.09 -12.62
CA ASP A 54 -18.77 5.31 -11.26
C ASP A 54 -18.71 6.79 -10.86
N MET A 55 -17.64 7.50 -11.21
CA MET A 55 -17.52 8.94 -11.00
C MET A 55 -18.61 9.74 -11.73
N TYR A 56 -18.96 9.38 -12.97
CA TYR A 56 -20.01 10.06 -13.74
C TYR A 56 -21.43 9.74 -13.26
N VAL A 57 -21.69 8.47 -12.92
CA VAL A 57 -23.03 7.96 -12.58
C VAL A 57 -23.35 8.16 -11.10
N ARG A 58 -22.43 7.74 -10.21
CA ARG A 58 -22.61 7.75 -8.75
C ARG A 58 -22.01 8.99 -8.09
N GLY A 59 -21.10 9.67 -8.78
CA GLY A 59 -20.48 10.93 -8.32
C GLY A 59 -19.08 10.73 -7.72
N MET A 60 -18.74 9.49 -7.36
CA MET A 60 -17.44 9.09 -6.86
C MET A 60 -17.01 7.82 -7.57
N GLY A 61 -15.79 7.78 -8.07
CA GLY A 61 -15.07 6.54 -8.37
C GLY A 61 -14.05 6.26 -7.26
N ALA A 62 -13.61 5.02 -7.11
CA ALA A 62 -12.54 4.70 -6.16
C ALA A 62 -11.67 3.56 -6.66
N MET A 63 -10.38 3.65 -6.38
CA MET A 63 -9.40 2.63 -6.71
C MET A 63 -8.59 2.28 -5.47
N ILE A 64 -8.32 0.99 -5.26
CA ILE A 64 -7.49 0.48 -4.17
C ILE A 64 -6.23 -0.18 -4.71
N VAL A 65 -5.11 0.07 -4.03
CA VAL A 65 -3.86 -0.69 -4.18
C VAL A 65 -3.84 -1.81 -3.15
N TYR A 66 -3.56 -3.04 -3.58
CA TYR A 66 -3.45 -4.20 -2.70
C TYR A 66 -2.27 -5.07 -3.11
N ALA A 67 -1.74 -5.82 -2.15
CA ALA A 67 -0.75 -6.86 -2.43
C ALA A 67 -1.48 -8.20 -2.55
N ASP A 68 -1.26 -8.91 -3.66
CA ASP A 68 -1.71 -10.28 -3.85
C ASP A 68 -0.53 -11.23 -3.64
N PRO A 69 -0.47 -11.99 -2.53
CA PRO A 69 0.61 -12.92 -2.27
C PRO A 69 0.67 -14.12 -3.24
N ASN A 70 -0.43 -14.43 -3.93
CA ASN A 70 -0.51 -15.61 -4.80
C ASN A 70 -0.17 -15.29 -6.26
N ALA A 71 -0.08 -14.00 -6.59
CA ALA A 71 0.36 -13.56 -7.91
C ALA A 71 1.81 -14.01 -8.20
N ASP A 72 2.16 -14.02 -9.49
CA ASP A 72 3.46 -14.49 -9.99
C ASP A 72 3.88 -15.86 -9.41
N SER A 73 2.98 -16.85 -9.48
CA SER A 73 3.22 -18.21 -8.96
C SER A 73 3.61 -18.26 -7.47
N GLY A 74 3.14 -17.31 -6.67
CA GLY A 74 3.46 -17.19 -5.24
C GLY A 74 4.64 -16.28 -4.91
N GLY A 75 5.21 -15.57 -5.90
CA GLY A 75 6.18 -14.48 -5.67
C GLY A 75 5.52 -13.23 -5.06
N GLY A 76 4.23 -13.05 -5.33
CA GLY A 76 3.42 -11.94 -4.86
C GLY A 76 3.64 -10.66 -5.66
N GLU A 77 2.55 -9.92 -5.90
CA GLU A 77 2.58 -8.69 -6.71
C GLU A 77 1.74 -7.58 -6.07
N VAL A 78 2.05 -6.34 -6.41
CA VAL A 78 1.22 -5.18 -6.05
C VAL A 78 0.32 -4.85 -7.21
N MET A 79 -0.99 -4.83 -6.96
CA MET A 79 -2.01 -4.62 -7.98
C MET A 79 -2.97 -3.50 -7.60
N VAL A 80 -3.69 -2.99 -8.61
CA VAL A 80 -4.76 -2.01 -8.44
C VAL A 80 -6.09 -2.58 -8.89
N ARG A 81 -7.18 -2.18 -8.25
CA ARG A 81 -8.54 -2.51 -8.71
C ARG A 81 -9.52 -1.40 -8.38
N ALA A 82 -10.57 -1.28 -9.17
CA ALA A 82 -11.72 -0.46 -8.87
C ALA A 82 -12.46 -1.02 -7.66
N VAL A 83 -12.99 -0.10 -6.86
CA VAL A 83 -13.87 -0.41 -5.74
C VAL A 83 -15.16 0.33 -5.97
N ASN A 84 -16.28 -0.38 -5.79
CA ASN A 84 -17.58 0.24 -5.87
C ASN A 84 -17.69 1.34 -4.80
N PRO A 85 -17.94 2.60 -5.18
CA PRO A 85 -18.03 3.72 -4.24
C PRO A 85 -19.13 3.58 -3.20
N LEU A 86 -20.19 2.78 -3.46
CA LEU A 86 -21.26 2.54 -2.49
C LEU A 86 -20.84 1.61 -1.35
N ASP A 87 -19.78 0.83 -1.57
CA ASP A 87 -19.22 -0.06 -0.57
C ASP A 87 -18.12 0.65 0.25
N ILE A 88 -17.88 1.93 0.00
CA ILE A 88 -16.89 2.74 0.73
C ILE A 88 -17.61 3.70 1.67
N TYR A 89 -17.25 3.64 2.94
CA TYR A 89 -17.63 4.64 3.92
C TYR A 89 -16.45 5.57 4.19
N LEU A 90 -16.70 6.86 3.93
CA LEU A 90 -15.80 7.96 4.25
C LEU A 90 -16.38 8.77 5.41
N PRO A 91 -15.57 9.19 6.37
CA PRO A 91 -16.03 9.97 7.51
C PRO A 91 -16.48 11.36 7.02
N PRO A 92 -17.59 11.91 7.54
CA PRO A 92 -18.14 13.19 7.09
C PRO A 92 -17.19 14.38 7.31
N SER A 93 -16.16 14.22 8.16
CA SER A 93 -15.11 15.20 8.40
C SER A 93 -14.09 15.33 7.25
N CYS A 94 -14.06 14.39 6.31
CA CYS A 94 -13.11 14.36 5.19
C CYS A 94 -13.33 15.51 4.19
N GLN A 95 -12.31 16.36 3.99
CA GLN A 95 -12.32 17.53 3.11
C GLN A 95 -11.23 17.51 2.04
N ASN A 96 -10.48 16.41 1.93
CA ASN A 96 -9.59 16.20 0.80
C ASN A 96 -10.33 15.47 -0.33
N ARG A 97 -10.12 15.91 -1.58
CA ARG A 97 -10.71 15.29 -2.78
C ARG A 97 -10.33 13.81 -2.96
N PHE A 98 -9.13 13.45 -2.51
CA PHE A 98 -8.56 12.10 -2.59
C PHE A 98 -8.66 11.35 -1.26
N SER A 99 -9.41 11.87 -0.28
CA SER A 99 -9.63 11.26 1.03
C SER A 99 -8.37 11.01 1.88
N ARG A 100 -7.28 11.74 1.62
CA ARG A 100 -6.02 11.63 2.40
C ARG A 100 -6.14 12.08 3.85
N ASP A 101 -7.08 12.98 4.14
CA ASP A 101 -7.33 13.54 5.47
C ASP A 101 -8.38 12.76 6.27
N ALA A 102 -8.91 11.67 5.71
CA ALA A 102 -9.88 10.83 6.41
C ALA A 102 -9.27 10.25 7.70
N GLU A 103 -10.05 10.21 8.79
CA GLU A 103 -9.65 9.57 10.05
C GLU A 103 -9.58 8.05 9.89
N SER A 104 -10.54 7.48 9.18
CA SER A 104 -10.55 6.08 8.76
C SER A 104 -11.28 5.96 7.44
N ILE A 105 -10.97 4.92 6.67
CA ILE A 105 -11.75 4.53 5.48
C ILE A 105 -12.21 3.10 5.72
N ILE A 106 -13.51 2.85 5.53
CA ILE A 106 -14.07 1.50 5.67
C ILE A 106 -14.53 1.04 4.30
N ILE A 107 -14.10 -0.16 3.91
CA ILE A 107 -14.61 -0.87 2.75
C ILE A 107 -15.48 -2.01 3.25
N ARG A 108 -16.66 -2.10 2.67
CA ARG A 108 -17.57 -3.22 2.80
C ARG A 108 -17.30 -4.20 1.67
N THR A 109 -17.30 -5.49 1.97
CA THR A 109 -17.27 -6.55 0.95
C THR A 109 -18.19 -7.66 1.40
N VAL A 110 -18.93 -8.23 0.44
CA VAL A 110 -19.77 -9.39 0.68
C VAL A 110 -18.99 -10.62 0.20
N GLU A 111 -18.71 -11.54 1.12
CA GLU A 111 -18.01 -12.77 0.82
C GLU A 111 -18.82 -13.98 1.25
N ASN A 112 -18.71 -15.07 0.49
CA ASN A 112 -19.32 -16.34 0.88
C ASN A 112 -18.60 -16.90 2.12
N ARG A 113 -19.37 -17.36 3.10
CA ARG A 113 -18.87 -18.02 4.31
C ARG A 113 -17.80 -19.08 4.05
N ALA A 114 -17.96 -19.93 3.02
CA ALA A 114 -17.00 -20.99 2.72
C ALA A 114 -15.60 -20.44 2.37
N ASN A 115 -15.55 -19.33 1.63
CA ASN A 115 -14.29 -18.66 1.28
C ASN A 115 -13.65 -18.00 2.52
N LEU A 116 -14.45 -17.44 3.42
CA LEU A 116 -13.95 -16.85 4.66
C LEU A 116 -13.35 -17.91 5.59
N ILE A 117 -13.96 -19.09 5.69
CA ILE A 117 -13.43 -20.20 6.48
C ILE A 117 -12.13 -20.73 5.87
N LEU A 118 -12.01 -20.77 4.54
CA LEU A 118 -10.77 -21.13 3.87
C LEU A 118 -9.64 -20.13 4.16
N ARG A 119 -9.95 -18.83 4.17
CA ARG A 119 -8.97 -17.76 4.46
C ARG A 119 -8.60 -17.70 5.94
N TYR A 120 -9.57 -17.93 6.83
CA TYR A 120 -9.40 -17.85 8.29
C TYR A 120 -9.93 -19.12 8.99
N PRO A 121 -9.23 -20.26 8.88
CA PRO A 121 -9.68 -21.51 9.49
C PRO A 121 -9.88 -21.41 11.01
N ASP A 122 -8.99 -20.66 11.68
CA ASP A 122 -9.01 -20.48 13.14
C ASP A 122 -10.22 -19.68 13.64
N LYS A 123 -10.93 -19.00 12.74
CA LYS A 123 -12.04 -18.09 13.05
C LYS A 123 -13.41 -18.62 12.62
N GLN A 124 -13.51 -19.91 12.28
CA GLN A 124 -14.74 -20.52 11.80
C GLN A 124 -15.95 -20.27 12.72
N ALA A 125 -15.81 -20.47 14.04
CA ALA A 125 -16.92 -20.28 14.98
C ALA A 125 -17.43 -18.83 15.03
N GLU A 126 -16.52 -17.85 14.87
CA GLU A 126 -16.86 -16.42 14.84
C GLU A 126 -17.58 -16.05 13.53
N ILE A 127 -17.15 -16.62 12.40
CA ILE A 127 -17.79 -16.45 11.08
C ILE A 127 -19.20 -17.04 11.08
N ASP A 128 -19.37 -18.21 11.71
CA ASP A 128 -20.66 -18.91 11.78
C ASP A 128 -21.68 -18.16 12.63
N ALA A 129 -21.22 -17.53 13.71
CA ALA A 129 -22.05 -16.73 14.60
C ALA A 129 -22.44 -15.36 14.01
N ALA A 130 -21.74 -14.89 12.98
CA ALA A 130 -22.05 -13.61 12.35
C ALA A 130 -23.38 -13.67 11.58
N PRO A 131 -24.15 -12.57 11.53
CA PRO A 131 -25.38 -12.53 10.75
C PRO A 131 -25.11 -12.75 9.26
N ASP A 132 -26.07 -13.39 8.59
CA ASP A 132 -26.06 -13.47 7.13
C ASP A 132 -26.37 -12.11 6.52
N TYR A 133 -25.77 -11.85 5.37
CA TYR A 133 -26.05 -10.68 4.57
C TYR A 133 -27.39 -10.83 3.84
N HIS A 134 -28.23 -9.81 3.92
CA HIS A 134 -29.48 -9.71 3.16
C HIS A 134 -29.39 -8.53 2.19
N SER A 135 -29.76 -8.75 0.92
CA SER A 135 -29.55 -7.82 -0.20
C SER A 135 -30.36 -6.51 -0.17
N ASP A 136 -31.17 -6.28 0.86
CA ASP A 136 -32.15 -5.18 0.90
C ASP A 136 -31.54 -3.78 1.15
N GLU A 137 -30.22 -3.69 1.35
CA GLU A 137 -29.55 -2.47 1.81
C GLU A 137 -29.13 -1.49 0.71
N ARG A 138 -29.37 -1.81 -0.56
CA ARG A 138 -29.12 -0.86 -1.66
C ARG A 138 -30.33 0.04 -1.89
N PRO A 139 -30.13 1.33 -2.23
CA PRO A 139 -31.23 2.23 -2.53
C PRO A 139 -32.05 1.69 -3.72
N SER A 140 -33.20 1.11 -3.41
CA SER A 140 -34.17 0.65 -4.41
C SER A 140 -35.10 1.79 -4.79
N THR A 141 -35.68 1.72 -5.98
CA THR A 141 -36.78 2.62 -6.36
C THR A 141 -38.11 2.00 -5.97
N ASP A 142 -39.01 2.78 -5.36
CA ASP A 142 -40.44 2.43 -5.15
C ASP A 142 -41.24 2.25 -6.46
N ARG A 143 -40.57 2.30 -7.61
CA ARG A 143 -41.17 1.97 -8.90
C ARG A 143 -41.21 0.45 -9.00
N TYR A 144 -42.42 -0.11 -8.85
CA TYR A 144 -42.69 -1.51 -9.16
C TYR A 144 -42.09 -1.87 -10.52
N ALA A 145 -41.15 -2.82 -10.52
CA ALA A 145 -40.72 -3.48 -11.73
C ALA A 145 -41.93 -4.29 -12.24
N ILE A 146 -42.39 -4.01 -13.46
CA ILE A 146 -43.56 -4.67 -14.06
C ILE A 146 -43.25 -6.15 -14.35
N GLU A 147 -41.98 -6.47 -14.50
CA GLU A 147 -41.45 -7.83 -14.57
C GLU A 147 -40.33 -7.95 -13.55
N ASP A 148 -40.23 -9.11 -12.91
CA ASP A 148 -39.35 -9.51 -11.80
C ASP A 148 -37.84 -9.40 -12.13
N GLN A 149 -37.42 -8.21 -12.55
CA GLN A 149 -36.08 -7.88 -12.99
C GLN A 149 -35.24 -7.59 -11.76
N VAL A 150 -34.48 -8.58 -11.33
CA VAL A 150 -33.45 -8.40 -10.32
C VAL A 150 -32.26 -7.70 -10.99
N VAL A 151 -32.07 -6.42 -10.67
CA VAL A 151 -30.96 -5.59 -11.15
C VAL A 151 -29.67 -5.85 -10.35
N ASP A 152 -29.79 -6.54 -9.22
CA ASP A 152 -28.64 -6.93 -8.40
C ASP A 152 -28.07 -8.29 -8.84
N ARG A 153 -26.82 -8.54 -8.47
CA ARG A 153 -26.18 -9.85 -8.49
C ARG A 153 -26.90 -10.73 -7.45
N ALA A 154 -28.09 -11.21 -7.77
CA ALA A 154 -28.63 -12.38 -7.12
C ALA A 154 -27.65 -13.51 -7.42
N LEU A 155 -26.79 -13.82 -6.46
CA LEU A 155 -26.10 -15.10 -6.41
C LEU A 155 -27.19 -16.15 -6.27
N GLY A 156 -27.80 -16.54 -7.38
CA GLY A 156 -28.81 -17.59 -7.38
C GLY A 156 -28.15 -18.92 -7.09
N GLY A 157 -28.41 -19.52 -5.93
CA GLY A 157 -28.11 -20.92 -5.67
C GLY A 157 -27.86 -21.24 -4.20
N PHE A 158 -28.72 -22.12 -3.66
CA PHE A 158 -28.53 -23.06 -2.55
C PHE A 158 -27.45 -22.74 -1.51
N ASP A 159 -27.89 -22.33 -0.31
CA ASP A 159 -27.08 -22.18 0.91
C ASP A 159 -26.12 -20.98 0.93
N ASN A 160 -26.61 -19.81 0.50
CA ASN A 160 -25.87 -18.54 0.58
C ASN A 160 -25.88 -17.96 1.99
N HIS A 161 -25.04 -18.52 2.86
CA HIS A 161 -24.57 -17.81 4.04
C HIS A 161 -23.50 -16.79 3.63
N ASP A 162 -23.89 -15.79 2.84
CA ASP A 162 -23.01 -14.67 2.53
C ASP A 162 -22.83 -13.83 3.80
N LYS A 163 -21.61 -13.38 4.06
CA LYS A 163 -21.28 -12.57 5.23
C LYS A 163 -20.78 -11.21 4.79
N GLU A 164 -21.15 -10.19 5.55
CA GLU A 164 -20.60 -8.85 5.39
C GLU A 164 -19.26 -8.74 6.12
N VAL A 165 -18.24 -8.38 5.35
CA VAL A 165 -16.86 -8.16 5.81
C VAL A 165 -16.58 -6.66 5.75
N LEU A 166 -16.05 -6.11 6.84
CA LEU A 166 -15.65 -4.72 6.94
C LEU A 166 -14.12 -4.63 7.07
N ASP A 167 -13.50 -4.02 6.07
CA ASP A 167 -12.10 -3.65 6.04
C ASP A 167 -11.93 -2.19 6.46
N ARG A 168 -11.43 -1.96 7.67
CA ARG A 168 -11.16 -0.62 8.21
C ARG A 168 -9.68 -0.29 8.13
N TYR A 169 -9.37 0.82 7.46
CA TYR A 169 -8.06 1.43 7.41
C TYR A 169 -8.02 2.66 8.30
N THR A 170 -7.02 2.78 9.18
CA THR A 170 -6.89 3.91 10.11
C THR A 170 -5.43 4.35 10.22
N LYS A 171 -5.19 5.66 10.16
CA LYS A 171 -3.85 6.24 10.40
C LYS A 171 -3.47 6.11 11.87
N ILE A 172 -2.32 5.50 12.14
CA ILE A 172 -1.73 5.36 13.47
C ILE A 172 -0.29 5.88 13.48
N LYS A 173 0.14 6.41 14.62
CA LYS A 173 1.54 6.81 14.85
C LYS A 173 2.28 5.64 15.49
N VAL A 174 3.28 5.12 14.78
CA VAL A 174 4.15 4.04 15.27
C VAL A 174 5.53 4.63 15.56
N LYS A 175 6.09 4.28 16.71
CA LYS A 175 7.47 4.66 17.07
C LYS A 175 8.44 3.80 16.27
N ARG A 176 9.40 4.43 15.61
CA ARG A 176 10.52 3.78 14.91
C ARG A 176 11.84 4.35 15.40
N HIS A 177 12.88 3.53 15.35
CA HIS A 177 14.24 3.94 15.67
C HIS A 177 14.91 4.41 14.39
N ARG A 178 15.25 5.69 14.33
CA ARG A 178 16.06 6.28 13.26
C ARG A 178 17.52 6.20 13.69
N ILE A 179 18.29 5.40 12.97
CA ILE A 179 19.71 5.22 13.22
C ILE A 179 20.49 6.03 12.18
N LEU A 180 21.42 6.84 12.65
CA LEU A 180 22.38 7.55 11.83
C LEU A 180 23.79 7.08 12.18
N ASP A 181 24.45 6.48 11.21
CA ASP A 181 25.88 6.16 11.30
C ASP A 181 26.70 7.40 10.95
N SER A 182 27.41 7.97 11.94
CA SER A 182 28.22 9.17 11.73
C SER A 182 29.46 8.93 10.87
N THR A 183 29.93 7.68 10.75
CA THR A 183 31.12 7.32 9.97
C THR A 183 30.82 7.35 8.48
N ASN A 184 29.67 6.81 8.08
CA ASN A 184 29.30 6.63 6.67
C ASN A 184 28.16 7.55 6.20
N GLY A 185 27.55 8.32 7.10
CA GLY A 185 26.35 9.11 6.82
C GLY A 185 25.13 8.27 6.47
N TYR A 186 25.18 6.96 6.74
CA TYR A 186 24.12 6.03 6.36
C TYR A 186 22.97 6.13 7.36
N GLU A 187 21.77 6.35 6.84
CA GLU A 187 20.56 6.51 7.65
C GLU A 187 19.60 5.36 7.40
N ARG A 188 19.09 4.76 8.48
CA ARG A 188 18.07 3.72 8.38
C ARG A 188 17.00 3.88 9.45
N MET A 189 15.74 3.64 9.06
CA MET A 189 14.63 3.52 10.00
C MET A 189 14.35 2.05 10.26
N LEU A 190 14.39 1.65 11.53
CA LEU A 190 14.15 0.27 11.96
C LEU A 190 12.87 0.17 12.79
N ASP A 191 12.17 -0.95 12.61
CA ASP A 191 11.16 -1.42 13.54
C ASP A 191 11.82 -1.97 14.81
N GLU A 192 11.04 -2.20 15.87
CA GLU A 192 11.58 -2.70 17.14
C GLU A 192 12.29 -4.05 16.99
N GLU A 193 11.73 -4.97 16.20
CA GLU A 193 12.33 -6.29 15.95
C GLU A 193 13.66 -6.18 15.20
N ASP A 194 13.68 -5.38 14.14
CA ASP A 194 14.89 -5.12 13.35
C ASP A 194 15.95 -4.39 14.18
N TYR A 195 15.53 -3.51 15.08
CA TYR A 195 16.42 -2.81 16.00
C TYR A 195 17.11 -3.80 16.94
N GLN A 196 16.37 -4.75 17.51
CA GLN A 196 16.96 -5.80 18.36
C GLN A 196 17.94 -6.71 17.59
N GLN A 197 17.70 -6.95 16.30
CA GLN A 197 18.66 -7.65 15.44
C GLN A 197 19.88 -6.79 15.15
N PHE A 198 19.68 -5.50 14.89
CA PHE A 198 20.75 -4.54 14.62
C PHE A 198 21.71 -4.43 15.80
N LEU A 199 21.21 -4.37 17.03
CA LEU A 199 22.05 -4.32 18.24
C LEU A 199 23.03 -5.49 18.37
N LYS A 200 22.69 -6.66 17.82
CA LYS A 200 23.50 -7.88 17.88
C LYS A 200 24.48 -8.02 16.71
N GLN A 201 24.44 -7.12 15.74
CA GLN A 201 25.37 -7.18 14.61
C GLN A 201 26.78 -6.83 15.09
N PRO A 202 27.81 -7.59 14.66
CA PRO A 202 29.19 -7.28 15.01
C PRO A 202 29.64 -6.02 14.26
N ALA A 203 30.37 -5.18 14.96
CA ALA A 203 31.10 -4.04 14.43
C ALA A 203 32.58 -4.19 14.76
N ILE A 204 33.43 -3.48 14.03
CA ILE A 204 34.88 -3.60 14.20
C ILE A 204 35.47 -2.23 14.43
N ILE A 205 36.31 -2.14 15.46
CA ILE A 205 37.13 -0.96 15.72
C ILE A 205 38.58 -1.36 15.48
N LEU A 206 39.20 -0.69 14.51
CA LEU A 206 40.61 -0.83 14.16
C LEU A 206 41.42 0.20 14.96
N ASN A 207 42.33 -0.30 15.80
CA ASN A 207 43.22 0.55 16.59
C ASN A 207 44.65 0.42 16.09
N ASN A 208 45.18 1.51 15.53
CA ASN A 208 46.60 1.61 15.18
C ASN A 208 47.45 1.93 16.41
N LEU A 209 48.72 1.52 16.42
CA LEU A 209 49.71 1.89 17.45
C LEU A 209 49.92 3.41 17.61
N LEU A 210 49.46 4.22 16.64
CA LEU A 210 49.48 5.69 16.66
C LEU A 210 48.24 6.32 17.33
N GLY A 211 47.30 5.52 17.85
CA GLY A 211 46.10 6.00 18.53
C GLY A 211 44.99 6.51 17.61
N GLN A 212 45.05 6.17 16.32
CA GLN A 212 43.94 6.41 15.38
C GLN A 212 42.99 5.22 15.43
N GLU A 213 41.72 5.52 15.73
CA GLU A 213 40.62 4.55 15.78
C GLU A 213 39.80 4.69 14.49
N GLU A 214 39.68 3.62 13.72
CA GLU A 214 38.82 3.57 12.54
C GLU A 214 37.69 2.55 12.78
N ILE A 215 36.45 3.01 12.63
CA ILE A 215 35.26 2.22 12.95
C ILE A 215 34.65 1.74 11.65
N ILE A 216 34.44 0.43 11.55
CA ILE A 216 33.92 -0.22 10.35
C ILE A 216 32.58 -0.86 10.69
N THR A 217 31.54 -0.37 10.03
CA THR A 217 30.13 -0.75 10.23
C THR A 217 29.51 -1.46 9.04
N ARG A 218 30.16 -1.45 7.86
CA ARG A 218 29.64 -2.08 6.64
C ARG A 218 29.75 -3.60 6.71
N PRO A 219 28.70 -4.36 6.39
CA PRO A 219 28.69 -5.81 6.54
C PRO A 219 29.77 -6.51 5.71
N ASP A 220 30.04 -6.03 4.49
CA ASP A 220 31.06 -6.62 3.61
C ASP A 220 32.48 -6.42 4.15
N GLU A 221 32.76 -5.23 4.71
CA GLU A 221 34.05 -4.88 5.29
C GLU A 221 34.21 -5.58 6.66
N VAL A 222 33.16 -5.63 7.49
CA VAL A 222 33.15 -6.37 8.75
C VAL A 222 33.46 -7.86 8.52
N ALA A 223 32.89 -8.48 7.48
CA ALA A 223 33.18 -9.87 7.14
C ALA A 223 34.66 -10.10 6.77
N LYS A 224 35.26 -9.17 6.01
CA LYS A 224 36.68 -9.20 5.64
C LYS A 224 37.58 -9.15 6.89
N TYR A 225 37.31 -8.22 7.81
CA TYR A 225 38.13 -8.08 9.02
C TYR A 225 37.84 -9.15 10.08
N LEU A 226 36.66 -9.76 10.10
CA LEU A 226 36.40 -10.97 10.89
C LEU A 226 37.25 -12.15 10.42
N GLN A 227 37.42 -12.33 9.09
CA GLN A 227 38.33 -13.35 8.55
C GLN A 227 39.78 -13.08 8.94
N TYR A 228 40.23 -11.83 8.83
CA TYR A 228 41.57 -11.45 9.26
C TYR A 228 41.80 -11.62 10.76
N SER A 229 40.79 -11.36 11.59
CA SER A 229 40.87 -11.61 13.03
C SER A 229 41.01 -13.11 13.35
N ALA A 230 40.27 -13.96 12.63
CA ALA A 230 40.33 -15.41 12.79
C ALA A 230 41.67 -16.03 12.35
N GLU A 231 42.28 -15.50 11.28
CA GLU A 231 43.56 -15.99 10.75
C GLU A 231 44.79 -15.39 11.48
N GLY A 232 44.69 -14.13 11.93
CA GLY A 232 45.81 -13.35 12.48
C GLY A 232 45.84 -13.21 14.00
N ASN A 233 45.00 -13.95 14.74
CA ASN A 233 44.80 -13.78 16.20
C ASN A 233 44.45 -12.32 16.59
N GLY A 234 43.58 -11.67 15.81
CA GLY A 234 43.09 -10.31 16.11
C GLY A 234 44.05 -9.17 15.79
N VAL A 235 45.13 -9.43 15.04
CA VAL A 235 46.13 -8.43 14.64
C VAL A 235 46.44 -8.56 13.14
N PHE A 236 46.61 -7.44 12.44
CA PHE A 236 47.18 -7.42 11.10
C PHE A 236 48.27 -6.35 10.96
N HIS A 237 49.16 -6.53 9.99
CA HIS A 237 50.18 -5.55 9.64
C HIS A 237 50.17 -5.27 8.13
N LEU A 238 50.70 -4.12 7.72
CA LEU A 238 50.89 -3.81 6.30
C LEU A 238 52.24 -4.37 5.85
N ALA A 239 52.22 -5.28 4.87
CA ALA A 239 53.42 -5.78 4.21
C ALA A 239 53.53 -5.19 2.80
N GLU A 240 54.75 -4.90 2.36
CA GLU A 240 55.00 -4.39 1.02
C GLU A 240 55.41 -5.54 0.10
N ASP A 241 54.60 -5.81 -0.93
CA ASP A 241 54.87 -6.84 -1.92
C ASP A 241 54.83 -6.22 -3.33
N ASN A 242 55.96 -6.25 -4.04
CA ASN A 242 56.14 -5.66 -5.37
C ASN A 242 55.65 -4.20 -5.52
N GLY A 243 55.85 -3.35 -4.50
CA GLY A 243 55.50 -1.92 -4.53
C GLY A 243 54.01 -1.62 -4.30
N GLN A 244 53.21 -2.62 -3.90
CA GLN A 244 51.85 -2.43 -3.40
C GLN A 244 51.78 -2.85 -1.93
N GLN A 245 51.17 -1.98 -1.11
CA GLN A 245 50.90 -2.28 0.29
C GLN A 245 49.73 -3.27 0.38
N ARG A 246 49.91 -4.38 1.09
CA ARG A 246 48.87 -5.37 1.37
C ARG A 246 48.73 -5.59 2.86
N GLU A 247 47.49 -5.72 3.32
CA GLU A 247 47.14 -6.12 4.68
C GLU A 247 47.40 -7.61 4.84
N VAL A 248 48.29 -8.00 5.76
CA VAL A 248 48.62 -9.40 6.06
C VAL A 248 48.20 -9.72 7.50
N PRO A 249 47.39 -10.77 7.73
CA PRO A 249 47.03 -11.22 9.07
C PRO A 249 48.25 -11.69 9.87
N GLY A 250 48.32 -11.30 11.15
CA GLY A 250 49.36 -11.71 12.10
C GLY A 250 50.31 -10.57 12.54
N PRO A 251 51.21 -10.85 13.50
CA PRO A 251 52.23 -9.90 13.97
C PRO A 251 53.31 -9.64 12.91
N GLU A 252 54.06 -8.53 13.05
CA GLU A 252 55.04 -8.06 12.06
C GLU A 252 56.02 -9.17 11.61
N GLY A 253 56.03 -9.47 10.31
CA GLY A 253 56.98 -10.37 9.64
C GLY A 253 58.18 -9.64 9.03
N GLN A 254 59.06 -10.40 8.34
CA GLN A 254 60.30 -9.88 7.72
C GLN A 254 60.06 -8.85 6.58
N ASN A 255 58.86 -8.83 5.99
CA ASN A 255 58.44 -7.92 4.91
C ASN A 255 57.42 -6.86 5.38
N ALA A 256 57.26 -6.68 6.70
CA ALA A 256 56.31 -5.73 7.28
C ALA A 256 56.86 -4.30 7.28
N ILE A 257 55.98 -3.31 7.06
CA ILE A 257 56.29 -1.89 7.28
C ILE A 257 56.39 -1.68 8.80
N PRO A 258 57.52 -1.18 9.34
CA PRO A 258 57.71 -1.04 10.78
C PRO A 258 56.67 -0.10 11.42
N GLY A 259 55.98 -0.56 12.48
CA GLY A 259 55.01 0.25 13.22
C GLY A 259 53.59 0.27 12.64
N SER A 260 53.30 -0.60 11.67
CA SER A 260 51.99 -0.71 11.00
C SER A 260 51.04 -1.74 11.64
N THR A 261 51.34 -2.20 12.85
CA THR A 261 50.50 -3.18 13.55
C THR A 261 49.16 -2.54 13.94
N VAL A 262 48.07 -3.15 13.48
CA VAL A 262 46.68 -2.76 13.78
C VAL A 262 46.02 -3.86 14.59
N VAL A 263 45.42 -3.49 15.72
CA VAL A 263 44.63 -4.41 16.55
C VAL A 263 43.17 -4.33 16.13
N ILE A 264 42.60 -5.48 15.79
CA ILE A 264 41.17 -5.61 15.48
C ILE A 264 40.44 -5.89 16.79
N SER A 265 39.63 -4.94 17.25
CA SER A 265 38.69 -5.18 18.34
C SER A 265 37.29 -5.40 17.79
N ILE A 266 36.77 -6.62 18.00
CA ILE A 266 35.40 -6.96 17.66
C ILE A 266 34.50 -6.37 18.75
N THR A 267 33.57 -5.53 18.35
CA THR A 267 32.56 -4.92 19.22
C THR A 267 31.17 -5.20 18.67
N ASP A 268 30.14 -4.83 19.42
CA ASP A 268 28.74 -4.94 18.97
C ASP A 268 28.22 -3.55 18.60
N MET A 269 27.24 -3.46 17.70
CA MET A 269 26.57 -2.20 17.37
C MET A 269 25.99 -1.48 18.61
N ALA A 270 25.57 -2.23 19.64
CA ALA A 270 25.14 -1.68 20.92
C ALA A 270 26.25 -0.84 21.60
N PHE A 271 27.50 -1.25 21.48
CA PHE A 271 28.64 -0.53 22.04
C PHE A 271 28.90 0.77 21.26
N LEU A 272 28.73 0.75 19.92
CA LEU A 272 28.89 1.94 19.08
C LEU A 272 27.80 3.00 19.32
N ILE A 273 26.59 2.57 19.66
CA ILE A 273 25.51 3.49 20.09
C ILE A 273 25.87 4.13 21.43
N ALA A 274 26.40 3.36 22.39
CA ALA A 274 26.81 3.89 23.69
C ALA A 274 27.99 4.88 23.60
N GLN A 275 28.82 4.77 22.57
CA GLN A 275 29.92 5.69 22.26
C GLN A 275 29.45 6.92 21.45
N GLU A 276 28.15 7.07 21.17
CA GLU A 276 27.55 8.13 20.33
C GLU A 276 28.10 8.20 18.88
N VAL A 277 28.82 7.16 18.44
CA VAL A 277 29.26 7.03 17.04
C VAL A 277 28.07 6.74 16.13
N ILE A 278 27.14 5.94 16.64
CA ILE A 278 25.85 5.69 16.01
C ILE A 278 24.78 6.41 16.82
N LEU A 279 24.09 7.36 16.19
CA LEU A 279 23.03 8.12 16.85
C LEU A 279 21.69 7.42 16.68
N ASP A 280 21.00 7.14 17.78
CA ASP A 280 19.63 6.63 17.78
C ASP A 280 18.62 7.72 18.16
N VAL A 281 17.61 7.92 17.32
CA VAL A 281 16.52 8.86 17.57
C VAL A 281 15.19 8.18 17.39
N ILE A 282 14.34 8.21 18.41
CA ILE A 282 12.98 7.69 18.32
C ILE A 282 12.10 8.70 17.57
N VAL A 283 11.61 8.31 16.39
CA VAL A 283 10.74 9.13 15.54
C VAL A 283 9.35 8.48 15.47
N GLN A 284 8.31 9.31 15.44
CA GLN A 284 6.94 8.85 15.19
C GLN A 284 6.65 8.92 13.69
N VAL A 285 6.36 7.76 13.09
CA VAL A 285 6.03 7.63 11.67
C VAL A 285 4.57 7.23 11.52
N ASP A 286 3.89 7.82 10.54
CA ASP A 286 2.52 7.47 10.20
C ASP A 286 2.49 6.12 9.46
N ARG A 287 1.62 5.22 9.93
CA ARG A 287 1.35 3.91 9.35
C ARG A 287 -0.15 3.67 9.26
N ILE A 288 -0.57 2.81 8.34
CA ILE A 288 -1.96 2.42 8.21
C ILE A 288 -2.20 1.10 8.95
N LYS A 289 -3.15 1.10 9.87
CA LYS A 289 -3.67 -0.11 10.50
C LYS A 289 -4.85 -0.63 9.70
N LYS A 290 -4.77 -1.87 9.23
CA LYS A 290 -5.89 -2.62 8.63
C LYS A 290 -6.54 -3.48 9.71
N VAL A 291 -7.86 -3.39 9.83
CA VAL A 291 -8.68 -4.29 10.66
C VAL A 291 -9.79 -4.86 9.79
N GLU A 292 -9.80 -6.17 9.62
CA GLU A 292 -10.85 -6.91 8.92
C GLU A 292 -11.77 -7.54 9.96
N SER A 293 -13.07 -7.33 9.81
CA SER A 293 -14.07 -7.78 10.78
C SER A 293 -15.31 -8.32 10.10
N VAL A 294 -15.96 -9.29 10.74
CA VAL A 294 -17.21 -9.91 10.29
C VAL A 294 -18.16 -9.93 11.48
N GLY A 295 -19.33 -9.31 11.32
CA GLY A 295 -20.26 -9.06 12.43
C GLY A 295 -19.56 -8.33 13.59
N ASN A 296 -19.54 -8.96 14.77
CA ASN A 296 -18.92 -8.41 15.98
C ASN A 296 -17.49 -8.91 16.24
N SER A 297 -16.92 -9.68 15.31
CA SER A 297 -15.65 -10.38 15.49
C SER A 297 -14.57 -9.83 14.57
N VAL A 298 -13.33 -9.79 15.06
CA VAL A 298 -12.16 -9.35 14.27
C VAL A 298 -11.48 -10.58 13.67
N LEU A 299 -11.39 -10.62 12.35
CA LEU A 299 -10.71 -11.68 11.60
C LEU A 299 -9.22 -11.43 11.51
N PHE A 300 -8.84 -10.22 11.08
CA PHE A 300 -7.45 -9.84 10.87
C PHE A 300 -7.15 -8.45 11.41
N LYS A 301 -5.94 -8.29 11.95
CA LYS A 301 -5.42 -7.02 12.43
C LYS A 301 -3.95 -6.94 12.10
N GLY A 302 -3.56 -5.98 11.28
CA GLY A 302 -2.19 -5.78 10.86
C GLY A 302 -1.86 -4.31 10.63
N ASN A 303 -0.58 -3.96 10.75
CA ASN A 303 -0.08 -2.65 10.37
C ASN A 303 0.57 -2.79 8.99
N LEU A 304 0.06 -2.04 8.02
CA LEU A 304 0.61 -2.00 6.67
C LEU A 304 1.83 -1.07 6.63
N PRO A 305 2.88 -1.41 5.84
CA PRO A 305 4.10 -0.62 5.73
C PRO A 305 3.92 0.63 4.84
N ILE A 306 2.75 1.26 4.87
CA ILE A 306 2.39 2.44 4.08
C ILE A 306 1.95 3.57 5.01
N SER A 307 2.24 4.82 4.63
CA SER A 307 1.86 6.02 5.39
C SER A 307 0.54 6.63 4.93
N GLU A 308 0.18 6.44 3.66
CA GLU A 308 -1.06 6.92 3.07
C GLU A 308 -2.05 5.78 2.89
N TYR A 309 -3.34 6.13 2.81
CA TYR A 309 -4.38 5.14 2.57
C TYR A 309 -4.15 4.45 1.22
N PRO A 310 -4.37 3.13 1.14
CA PRO A 310 -4.26 2.40 -0.12
C PRO A 310 -5.39 2.71 -1.10
N ILE A 311 -6.40 3.48 -0.67
CA ILE A 311 -7.61 3.79 -1.43
C ILE A 311 -7.57 5.25 -1.84
N VAL A 312 -7.83 5.52 -3.11
CA VAL A 312 -7.92 6.87 -3.66
C VAL A 312 -9.27 7.07 -4.32
N THR A 313 -9.93 8.18 -3.97
CA THR A 313 -11.25 8.56 -4.48
C THR A 313 -11.15 9.56 -5.64
N PHE A 314 -12.02 9.38 -6.62
CA PHE A 314 -12.19 10.22 -7.79
C PHE A 314 -13.55 10.91 -7.69
N MET A 315 -13.57 12.07 -7.05
CA MET A 315 -14.81 12.80 -6.79
C MET A 315 -15.14 13.74 -7.96
N ASN A 316 -16.35 13.60 -8.50
CA ASN A 316 -16.97 14.53 -9.43
C ASN A 316 -17.58 15.72 -8.67
N ARG A 317 -17.58 16.92 -9.27
CA ARG A 317 -18.17 18.14 -8.68
C ARG A 317 -17.89 18.29 -7.17
N TYR A 318 -16.61 18.18 -6.83
CA TYR A 318 -16.16 18.17 -5.45
C TYR A 318 -16.54 19.47 -4.70
N ASN A 319 -17.18 19.33 -3.55
CA ASN A 319 -17.74 20.42 -2.74
C ASN A 319 -17.20 20.44 -1.30
N ARG A 320 -15.95 19.98 -1.10
CA ARG A 320 -15.27 19.93 0.23
C ARG A 320 -15.97 19.05 1.26
N ASN A 321 -16.71 18.05 0.81
CA ASN A 321 -17.21 16.97 1.64
C ASN A 321 -17.06 15.64 0.88
N PRO A 322 -17.12 14.49 1.55
CA PRO A 322 -16.83 13.20 0.93
C PRO A 322 -18.02 12.64 0.15
N TYR A 323 -19.10 13.41 -0.02
CA TYR A 323 -20.34 13.00 -0.67
C TYR A 323 -20.57 13.81 -1.96
N PRO A 324 -19.77 13.55 -3.01
CA PRO A 324 -19.87 14.27 -4.27
C PRO A 324 -21.19 14.01 -5.00
N LEU A 325 -21.51 14.89 -5.94
CA LEU A 325 -22.70 14.78 -6.78
C LEU A 325 -22.33 14.34 -8.19
N SER A 326 -23.09 13.39 -8.72
CA SER A 326 -22.95 12.94 -10.09
C SER A 326 -23.56 13.91 -11.10
N ASP A 327 -23.02 13.95 -12.32
CA ASP A 327 -23.61 14.75 -13.41
C ASP A 327 -25.02 14.25 -13.75
N VAL A 328 -25.24 12.94 -13.66
CA VAL A 328 -26.54 12.30 -13.91
C VAL A 328 -27.60 12.81 -12.93
N ARG A 329 -27.23 13.06 -11.68
CA ARG A 329 -28.18 13.55 -10.67
C ARG A 329 -28.81 14.89 -11.05
N PHE A 330 -28.09 15.75 -11.76
CA PHE A 330 -28.60 17.05 -12.19
C PHE A 330 -29.60 16.94 -13.35
N VAL A 331 -29.42 15.97 -14.24
CA VAL A 331 -30.31 15.78 -15.40
C VAL A 331 -31.49 14.84 -15.11
N LYS A 332 -31.46 14.09 -14.00
CA LYS A 332 -32.50 13.12 -13.63
C LYS A 332 -33.91 13.72 -13.63
N GLY A 333 -34.11 14.88 -13.00
CA GLY A 333 -35.42 15.52 -12.93
C GLY A 333 -35.97 15.93 -14.31
N LEU A 334 -35.12 16.48 -15.18
CA LEU A 334 -35.50 16.82 -16.54
C LEU A 334 -35.85 15.58 -17.36
N GLN A 335 -35.08 14.49 -17.20
CA GLN A 335 -35.33 13.23 -17.88
C GLN A 335 -36.65 12.59 -17.44
N GLU A 336 -36.98 12.63 -16.14
CA GLU A 336 -38.27 12.16 -15.63
C GLU A 336 -39.43 12.96 -16.21
N TYR A 337 -39.28 14.28 -16.33
CA TYR A 337 -40.26 15.15 -16.97
C TYR A 337 -40.45 14.81 -18.47
N ILE A 338 -39.37 14.65 -19.22
CA ILE A 338 -39.42 14.23 -20.64
C ILE A 338 -40.11 12.88 -20.79
N ASN A 339 -39.76 11.90 -19.93
CA ASN A 339 -40.37 10.58 -19.95
C ASN A 339 -41.88 10.66 -19.66
N LYS A 340 -42.29 11.51 -18.72
CA LYS A 340 -43.71 11.73 -18.40
C LYS A 340 -44.46 12.37 -19.57
N ILE A 341 -43.90 13.39 -20.22
CA ILE A 341 -44.52 13.99 -21.43
C ILE A 341 -44.65 12.97 -22.54
N ARG A 342 -43.58 12.21 -22.85
CA ARG A 342 -43.63 11.17 -23.89
C ARG A 342 -44.73 10.15 -23.61
N SER A 343 -44.83 9.68 -22.36
CA SER A 343 -45.90 8.77 -21.93
C SER A 343 -47.30 9.37 -22.15
N LEU A 344 -47.51 10.64 -21.80
CA LEU A 344 -48.79 11.33 -22.01
C LEU A 344 -49.12 11.52 -23.50
N VAL A 345 -48.15 11.88 -24.33
CA VAL A 345 -48.33 12.05 -25.78
C VAL A 345 -48.70 10.72 -26.43
N ILE A 346 -48.02 9.63 -26.07
CA ILE A 346 -48.35 8.27 -26.56
C ILE A 346 -49.77 7.89 -26.13
N ALA A 347 -50.11 8.06 -24.85
CA ALA A 347 -51.44 7.77 -24.33
C ALA A 347 -52.54 8.57 -25.03
N HIS A 348 -52.29 9.84 -25.33
CA HIS A 348 -53.20 10.67 -26.12
C HIS A 348 -53.35 10.10 -27.54
N ALA A 349 -52.24 9.86 -28.26
CA ALA A 349 -52.25 9.38 -29.64
C ALA A 349 -53.02 8.05 -29.78
N THR A 350 -52.83 7.10 -28.86
CA THR A 350 -53.57 5.84 -28.82
C THR A 350 -55.07 6.01 -28.55
N ASN A 351 -55.46 6.99 -27.74
CA ASN A 351 -56.87 7.23 -27.45
C ASN A 351 -57.58 7.95 -28.62
N THR A 352 -56.90 8.85 -29.33
CA THR A 352 -57.47 9.55 -30.50
C THR A 352 -57.64 8.67 -31.74
N THR A 353 -56.81 7.65 -31.92
CA THR A 353 -56.88 6.76 -33.10
C THR A 353 -58.05 5.77 -33.03
N ASN A 354 -58.65 5.57 -31.86
CA ASN A 354 -59.82 4.70 -31.67
C ASN A 354 -61.17 5.43 -31.76
N GLN A 355 -61.20 6.72 -32.14
CA GLN A 355 -62.46 7.41 -32.43
C GLN A 355 -62.84 7.21 -33.90
N THR A 356 -63.63 6.17 -34.18
CA THR A 356 -64.37 6.06 -35.44
C THR A 356 -65.45 7.14 -35.47
N ILE A 357 -65.43 7.99 -36.51
CA ILE A 357 -66.52 8.92 -36.87
C ILE A 357 -67.78 8.14 -37.22
#